data_AF-A0A235H596-F1
#
_entry.id   AF-A0A235H596-F1
#
_cell.length_a   1.000
_cell.length_b   1.000
_cell.length_c   1.000
_cell.angle_alpha   90.00
_cell.angle_beta   90.00
_cell.angle_gamma   90.00
#
_symmetry.space_group_name_H-M   'P 1'
#
loop_
_entity.id
_entity.type
_entity.pdbx_description
1 polymer ?
#
loop_
_entity_poly.entity_id
_entity_poly.type
_entity_poly.pdbx_seq_one_letter_code
_entity_poly.pdbx_strand_id
1 'polypeptide(L)' 'MTLDEWLTSSGTPEEAFAASILTSQAAVNRYRRKLRTPRPEIMARIVAATKGSVTPNDFYTNPAR' A
#
# COMPACT_ATOMS: atom_id res chain seq x y z
N MET A 1 4.23 9.89 0.63
CA MET A 1 3.52 9.24 1.76
C MET A 1 3.49 7.77 1.42
N THR A 2 4.26 6.96 2.14
CA THR A 2 4.33 5.52 1.86
C THR A 2 3.08 4.80 2.37
N LEU A 3 2.84 3.59 1.84
CA LEU A 3 1.76 2.75 2.34
C LEU A 3 1.93 2.41 3.83
N ASP A 4 3.17 2.26 4.30
CA ASP A 4 3.47 1.98 5.71
C ASP A 4 3.12 3.16 6.63
N GLU A 5 3.51 4.38 6.22
CA GLU A 5 3.15 5.61 6.93
C GLU A 5 1.63 5.81 6.97
N TRP A 6 0.93 5.56 5.87
CA TRP A 6 -0.52 5.72 5.81
C TRP A 6 -1.26 4.70 6.69
N LEU A 7 -0.84 3.42 6.68
CA LEU A 7 -1.42 2.40 7.56
C LEU A 7 -1.22 2.77 9.03
N THR A 8 -0.02 3.24 9.39
CA THR A 8 0.31 3.66 10.75
C THR A 8 -0.48 4.90 11.18
N SER A 9 -0.55 5.93 10.34
CA SER A 9 -1.25 7.18 10.65
C SER A 9 -2.77 7.02 10.68
N SER A 10 -3.33 6.11 9.88
CA SER A 10 -4.77 5.83 9.88
C SER A 10 -5.19 4.85 10.98
N GLY A 11 -4.23 4.17 11.64
CA GLY A 11 -4.51 3.09 12.57
C GLY A 11 -5.17 1.87 11.91
N THR A 12 -5.08 1.75 10.58
CA THR A 12 -5.74 0.68 9.83
C THR A 12 -4.89 -0.60 9.89
N PRO A 13 -5.42 -1.72 10.42
CA PRO A 13 -4.69 -2.97 10.43
C PRO A 13 -4.52 -3.53 9.00
N GLU A 14 -3.38 -4.15 8.72
CA GLU A 14 -3.03 -4.67 7.40
C GLU A 14 -4.09 -5.60 6.82
N GLU A 15 -4.69 -6.46 7.65
CA GLU A 15 -5.71 -7.42 7.24
C GLU A 15 -6.99 -6.72 6.77
N ALA A 16 -7.45 -5.71 7.51
CA ALA A 16 -8.61 -4.92 7.11
C ALA A 16 -8.35 -4.15 5.81
N PHE A 17 -7.15 -3.58 5.67
CA PHE A 17 -6.76 -2.91 4.42
C PHE A 17 -6.64 -3.90 3.25
N ALA A 18 -6.11 -5.10 3.49
CA ALA A 18 -6.02 -6.13 2.46
C ALA A 18 -7.39 -6.55 1.96
N ALA A 19 -8.35 -6.73 2.88
CA ALA A 19 -9.73 -7.04 2.55
C ALA A 19 -10.37 -5.92 1.70
N SER A 20 -10.12 -4.65 2.02
CA SER A 20 -10.71 -3.51 1.28
C SER A 20 -10.21 -3.39 -0.16
N ILE A 21 -8.98 -3.84 -0.45
CA ILE A 21 -8.42 -3.85 -1.81
C ILE A 21 -8.48 -5.24 -2.49
N LEU A 22 -9.20 -6.19 -1.89
CA LEU A 22 -9.39 -7.57 -2.35
C LEU A 22 -8.05 -8.29 -2.60
N THR A 23 -7.16 -8.27 -1.61
CA THR A 23 -5.89 -8.99 -1.62
C THR A 23 -5.61 -9.64 -0.26
N SER A 24 -4.46 -10.30 -0.13
CA SER A 24 -4.06 -10.92 1.14
C SER A 24 -3.21 -9.98 2.01
N GLN A 25 -3.29 -10.16 3.34
CA GLN A 25 -2.43 -9.44 4.28
C GLN A 25 -0.94 -9.58 3.91
N ALA A 26 -0.50 -10.77 3.52
CA ALA A 26 0.87 -11.02 3.09
C ALA A 26 1.27 -10.26 1.80
N ALA A 27 0.30 -9.89 0.95
CA ALA A 27 0.56 -9.02 -0.19
C ALA A 27 0.74 -7.57 0.26
N VAL A 28 -0.16 -7.06 1.11
CA VAL A 28 -0.04 -5.72 1.72
C VAL A 28 1.27 -5.56 2.48
N ASN A 29 1.68 -6.56 3.25
CA ASN A 29 2.95 -6.56 3.97
C ASN A 29 4.16 -6.42 3.02
N ARG A 30 4.14 -7.10 1.86
CA ARG A 30 5.17 -6.95 0.83
C ARG A 30 5.13 -5.59 0.14
N TYR A 31 3.94 -5.03 -0.06
CA TYR A 31 3.76 -3.71 -0.67
C TYR A 31 4.30 -2.59 0.23
N ARG A 32 3.93 -2.59 1.52
CA ARG A 32 4.40 -1.54 2.46
C ARG A 32 5.91 -1.57 2.67
N ARG A 33 6.51 -2.76 2.63
CA ARG A 33 7.97 -2.97 2.72
C ARG A 33 8.70 -2.73 1.39
N LYS A 34 7.99 -2.33 0.33
CA LYS A 34 8.54 -2.13 -1.03
C LYS A 34 9.25 -3.37 -1.60
N LEU A 35 8.95 -4.56 -1.08
CA LEU A 35 9.50 -5.84 -1.56
C LEU A 35 8.81 -6.31 -2.86
N ARG A 36 7.64 -5.75 -3.15
CA ARG A 36 6.85 -6.06 -4.34
C ARG A 36 6.08 -4.83 -4.76
N THR A 37 6.05 -4.53 -6.05
CA THR A 37 5.15 -3.53 -6.61
C THR A 37 3.75 -4.15 -6.83
N PRO A 38 2.66 -3.48 -6.40
CA PRO A 38 1.30 -3.90 -6.70
C PRO A 38 1.05 -4.04 -8.21
N ARG A 39 0.19 -4.99 -8.60
CA ARG A 39 -0.31 -5.06 -9.99
C ARG A 39 -1.19 -3.83 -10.27
N PRO A 40 -1.36 -3.41 -11.54
CA PRO A 40 -2.12 -2.19 -11.88
C PRO A 40 -3.53 -2.12 -11.25
N GLU A 41 -4.26 -3.24 -11.24
CA GLU A 41 -5.58 -3.33 -10.61
C GLU A 41 -5.55 -3.06 -9.09
N ILE A 42 -4.59 -3.68 -8.39
CA ILE A 42 -4.41 -3.48 -6.94
C ILE A 42 -3.90 -2.06 -6.66
N MET A 43 -3.04 -1.53 -7.52
CA MET A 43 -2.55 -0.15 -7.41
C MET A 43 -3.70 0.85 -7.46
N ALA A 44 -4.62 0.69 -8.42
CA ALA A 44 -5.81 1.54 -8.52
C ALA A 44 -6.68 1.47 -7.26
N ARG A 45 -6.85 0.27 -6.68
CA ARG A 45 -7.58 0.08 -5.42
C ARG A 45 -6.90 0.74 -4.23
N ILE A 46 -5.57 0.66 -4.14
CA ILE A 46 -4.80 1.34 -3.09
C ILE A 46 -5.00 2.86 -3.19
N VAL A 47 -4.87 3.43 -4.39
CA VAL A 47 -5.06 4.86 -4.62
C VAL A 47 -6.49 5.28 -4.22
N ALA A 48 -7.50 4.50 -4.59
CA ALA A 48 -8.89 4.75 -4.22
C ALA A 48 -9.12 4.65 -2.70
N ALA A 49 -8.65 3.58 -2.05
CA ALA A 49 -8.83 3.34 -0.62
C ALA A 49 -8.11 4.38 0.26
N THR A 50 -6.98 4.89 -0.22
CA THR A 50 -6.20 5.93 0.46
C THR A 50 -6.59 7.35 0.04
N LYS A 51 -7.60 7.51 -0.83
CA LYS A 51 -8.05 8.80 -1.39
C LYS A 51 -6.92 9.61 -2.04
N GLY A 52 -5.98 8.92 -2.68
CA GLY A 52 -4.82 9.53 -3.32
C GLY A 52 -3.68 9.90 -2.39
N SER A 53 -3.79 9.64 -1.08
CA SER A 53 -2.67 9.85 -0.14
C SER A 53 -1.48 8.95 -0.44
N VAL A 54 -1.73 7.73 -0.94
CA VAL A 54 -0.68 6.84 -1.46
C VAL A 54 -0.84 6.74 -2.97
N THR A 55 0.21 7.08 -3.69
CA THR A 55 0.26 7.10 -5.17
C THR A 55 1.18 6.01 -5.71
N PRO A 56 1.10 5.66 -7.01
CA PRO A 56 1.99 4.67 -7.60
C PRO A 56 3.48 4.99 -7.41
N ASN A 57 3.85 6.28 -7.45
CA ASN A 57 5.24 6.74 -7.30
C ASN A 57 5.83 6.41 -5.92
N ASP A 58 5.00 6.30 -4.88
CA ASP A 58 5.44 5.96 -3.53
C ASP A 58 5.98 4.52 -3.43
N PHE A 59 5.66 3.64 -4.39
CA PHE A 59 6.17 2.27 -4.49
C PHE A 59 7.50 2.14 -5.25
N TYR A 60 7.94 3.18 -5.97
CA TYR A 60 9.17 3.17 -6.77
C TYR A 60 10.31 3.96 -6.13
N THR A 61 10.03 4.74 -5.09
CA THR A 61 11.07 5.45 -4.34
C THR A 61 11.83 4.44 -3.48
N ASN A 62 12.99 4.00 -3.96
CA ASN A 62 14.00 3.30 -3.18
C ASN A 62 14.42 4.21 -2.00
N PRO A 63 14.42 3.77 -0.73
CA PRO A 63 15.19 4.50 0.27
C PRO A 63 16.62 4.60 -0.28
N ALA A 64 17.13 5.83 -0.39
CA ALA A 64 18.53 6.06 -0.73
C ALA A 64 19.40 5.13 0.12
N ARG A 65 20.36 4.46 -0.53
CA ARG A 65 21.45 3.77 0.15
C ARG A 65 22.16 4.73 1.10
#